data_AF-A0A0Q6XFV3-F1
#
_entry.id   AF-A0A0Q6XFV3-F1
#
_cell.length_a   1.000
_cell.length_b   1.000
_cell.length_c   1.000
_cell.angle_alpha   90.00
_cell.angle_beta   90.00
_cell.angle_gamma   90.00
#
_symmetry.space_group_name_H-M   'P 1'
#
loop_
_entity.id
_entity.type
_entity.pdbx_description
1 polymer ?
#
loop_
_entity_poly.entity_id
_entity_poly.type
_entity_poly.pdbx_seq_one_letter_code
_entity_poly.pdbx_strand_id
1 'polypeptide(L)'
;MPFRLPRALIALATALITWSAAAATTPTCTDRQRAAERPAGVPAQLPELTYRCERLDHSGTAVWIGEAGRQHDTSVLLVHGLGHMAHRDWREVIGPLAAHFHVIVVDLPGFGASDALGRGHSFADLDRALDEVVARHARGGRAHVVGHSLGGAVSLNFAHRHPDRVDRLVLVDAAGILLMNLLAMTPERVALPEVGIAGVDRVMRRVDARVNGWGRSLVGRIDNNVDLGRWLKRNPAARHALLGPHTQVNAAIGLMEHDFSAAVREVRAPTTLIWGADDPVAPVRTGRALAARMNDARLHVIDHAAHVPMNQRPVEFQALLMTALAGPAEPGEDSPAVPRASQGDMACDARLGAQYTGRFGHIELVNCQAVVIRDAQLDRLTMVNSTATLDNVTIGTGDGVAMDARRSKVVATGVTLSGRVAVRADASTLDLAAARLSASERGVEVVTPSWIYFSISQIEAPDHRGSAHLAWPTIPSPPP
;
A
#
# COMPACT_ATOMS: atom_id res chain seq x y z
N MET A 1 6.19 46.81 -0.98
CA MET A 1 4.75 46.97 -1.29
C MET A 1 3.98 45.93 -0.49
N PRO A 2 2.94 46.29 0.29
CA PRO A 2 2.22 45.33 1.11
C PRO A 2 1.32 44.48 0.21
N PHE A 3 1.54 43.16 0.19
CA PHE A 3 0.71 42.21 -0.54
C PHE A 3 -0.68 42.16 0.09
N ARG A 4 -1.68 42.70 -0.62
CA ARG A 4 -3.10 42.53 -0.31
C ARG A 4 -3.53 41.13 -0.74
N LEU A 5 -4.07 40.34 0.20
CA LEU A 5 -4.76 39.09 -0.14
C LEU A 5 -5.93 39.37 -1.11
N PRO A 6 -6.18 38.50 -2.10
CA PRO A 6 -7.31 38.65 -3.01
C PRO A 6 -8.63 38.49 -2.24
N ARG A 7 -9.54 39.46 -2.43
CA ARG A 7 -10.87 39.56 -1.79
C ARG A 7 -11.75 38.31 -1.94
N ALA A 8 -11.44 37.40 -2.87
CA ALA A 8 -12.14 36.13 -3.06
C ALA A 8 -11.90 35.11 -1.92
N LEU A 9 -10.78 35.22 -1.18
CA LEU A 9 -10.48 34.36 -0.01
C LEU A 9 -11.20 34.80 1.27
N ILE A 10 -11.63 36.06 1.36
CA ILE A 10 -12.38 36.59 2.51
C ILE A 10 -13.87 36.23 2.41
N ALA A 11 -14.41 36.10 1.20
CA ALA A 11 -15.82 35.74 0.97
C ALA A 11 -16.14 34.24 1.21
N LEU A 12 -15.15 33.35 1.12
CA LEU A 12 -15.32 31.93 1.49
C LEU A 12 -15.24 31.71 3.01
N ALA A 13 -14.63 32.64 3.75
CA ALA A 13 -14.46 32.57 5.20
C ALA A 13 -15.69 33.04 5.99
N THR A 14 -16.64 33.73 5.36
CA THR A 14 -17.82 34.31 6.03
C THR A 14 -19.16 33.65 5.67
N ALA A 15 -19.19 32.65 4.78
CA ALA A 15 -20.41 31.93 4.41
C ALA A 15 -20.60 30.57 5.12
N LEU A 16 -19.74 30.22 6.09
CA LEU A 16 -19.84 29.00 6.90
C LEU A 16 -19.92 29.25 8.41
N ILE A 17 -20.13 30.51 8.82
CA ILE A 17 -20.29 30.89 10.23
C ILE A 17 -21.76 31.15 10.51
N THR A 18 -22.55 30.09 10.67
CA THR A 18 -23.72 30.00 11.57
C THR A 18 -24.26 28.56 11.57
N TRP A 19 -23.48 27.64 12.12
CA TRP A 19 -24.07 26.53 12.85
C TRP A 19 -23.48 26.54 14.24
N SER A 20 -24.33 26.89 15.21
CA SER A 20 -24.02 26.85 16.63
C SER A 20 -23.54 25.45 16.98
N ALA A 21 -22.25 25.33 17.30
CA ALA A 21 -21.72 24.17 17.97
C ALA A 21 -22.31 24.17 19.39
N ALA A 22 -23.45 23.50 19.56
CA ALA A 22 -23.67 22.83 20.84
C ALA A 22 -22.48 21.87 20.98
N ALA A 23 -21.56 22.18 21.88
CA ALA A 23 -20.50 21.28 22.28
C ALA A 23 -21.17 20.06 22.93
N ALA A 24 -21.59 19.11 22.10
CA ALA A 24 -21.97 17.79 22.56
C ALA A 24 -20.71 17.21 23.22
N THR A 25 -20.73 17.09 24.55
CA THR A 25 -19.68 16.42 25.30
C THR A 25 -19.54 15.02 24.73
N THR A 26 -18.41 14.72 24.09
CA THR A 26 -18.13 13.40 23.56
C THR A 26 -18.19 12.42 24.74
N PRO A 27 -19.10 11.41 24.72
CA PRO A 27 -19.28 10.52 25.87
C PRO A 27 -17.98 9.81 26.20
N THR A 28 -17.67 9.72 27.50
CA THR A 28 -16.41 9.13 27.98
C THR A 28 -16.39 7.61 27.73
N CYS A 29 -15.21 6.97 27.75
CA CYS A 29 -15.14 5.50 27.70
C CYS A 29 -16.03 4.85 28.76
N THR A 30 -16.13 5.45 29.94
CA THR A 30 -16.94 4.98 31.06
C THR A 30 -18.45 5.05 30.75
N ASP A 31 -18.90 6.11 30.07
CA ASP A 31 -20.29 6.26 29.62
C ASP A 31 -20.61 5.26 28.50
N ARG A 32 -19.68 5.08 27.57
CA ARG A 32 -19.78 4.11 26.46
C ARG A 32 -19.80 2.66 26.94
N GLN A 33 -19.04 2.32 27.98
CA GLN A 33 -19.03 1.00 28.60
C GLN A 33 -20.29 0.73 29.44
N ARG A 34 -20.76 1.72 30.22
CA ARG A 34 -21.94 1.57 31.09
C ARG A 34 -23.26 1.54 30.34
N ALA A 35 -23.35 2.24 29.21
CA ALA A 35 -24.59 2.33 28.46
C ALA A 35 -25.03 0.98 27.87
N ALA A 36 -24.15 -0.02 27.73
CA ALA A 36 -24.38 -1.20 26.89
C ALA A 36 -24.93 -0.84 25.48
N GLU A 37 -24.78 0.43 25.10
CA GLU A 37 -25.28 1.00 23.86
C GLU A 37 -24.33 0.52 22.80
N ARG A 38 -24.82 -0.44 22.01
CA ARG A 38 -24.25 -0.84 20.73
C ARG A 38 -23.77 0.43 20.01
N PRO A 39 -22.47 0.56 19.70
CA PRO A 39 -22.06 1.59 18.76
C PRO A 39 -22.93 1.45 17.51
N ALA A 40 -23.49 2.56 17.03
CA ALA A 40 -24.37 2.53 15.86
C ALA A 40 -23.64 1.86 14.69
N GLY A 41 -24.15 0.74 14.18
CA GLY A 41 -23.55 -0.03 13.08
C GLY A 41 -22.86 -1.34 13.48
N VAL A 42 -22.78 -1.69 14.77
CA VAL A 42 -22.35 -3.02 15.23
C VAL A 42 -23.52 -4.01 15.05
N PRO A 43 -23.39 -5.07 14.22
CA PRO A 43 -24.36 -6.17 14.19
C PRO A 43 -24.54 -6.74 15.60
N ALA A 44 -25.62 -7.48 15.87
CA ALA A 44 -25.77 -8.18 17.15
C ALA A 44 -24.44 -8.88 17.50
N GLN A 45 -23.90 -8.58 18.70
CA GLN A 45 -22.56 -8.97 19.15
C GLN A 45 -22.11 -10.29 18.53
N LEU A 46 -20.92 -10.33 17.91
CA LEU A 46 -20.25 -11.62 17.77
C LEU A 46 -20.15 -12.18 19.20
N PRO A 47 -20.88 -13.25 19.54
CA PRO A 47 -21.05 -13.67 20.94
C PRO A 47 -19.72 -14.05 21.59
N GLU A 48 -18.73 -14.39 20.76
CA GLU A 48 -17.36 -14.72 21.13
C GLU A 48 -16.58 -13.52 21.68
N LEU A 49 -16.93 -12.28 21.29
CA LEU A 49 -16.16 -11.08 21.62
C LEU A 49 -16.65 -10.37 22.87
N THR A 50 -15.73 -10.17 23.82
CA THR A 50 -15.90 -9.23 24.92
C THR A 50 -15.29 -7.88 24.54
N TYR A 51 -16.11 -6.83 24.48
CA TYR A 51 -15.67 -5.49 24.08
C TYR A 51 -15.35 -4.60 25.28
N ARG A 52 -14.33 -3.74 25.13
CA ARG A 52 -13.89 -2.74 26.10
C ARG A 52 -13.48 -1.45 25.38
N CYS A 53 -13.83 -0.30 25.98
CA CYS A 53 -13.25 1.00 25.62
C CYS A 53 -12.13 1.34 26.61
N GLU A 54 -10.93 1.61 26.13
CA GLU A 54 -9.78 1.98 26.98
C GLU A 54 -9.13 3.26 26.49
N ARG A 55 -8.62 4.08 27.42
CA ARG A 55 -7.77 5.22 27.04
C ARG A 55 -6.33 4.75 26.90
N LEU A 56 -5.71 5.14 25.79
CA LEU A 56 -4.29 4.99 25.57
C LEU A 56 -3.53 6.04 26.39
N ASP A 57 -2.52 5.64 27.14
CA ASP A 57 -1.71 6.50 28.00
C ASP A 57 -0.95 7.53 27.18
N HIS A 58 -0.41 7.13 26.04
CA HIS A 58 0.43 8.01 25.26
C HIS A 58 -0.36 9.19 24.63
N SER A 59 -1.52 8.91 24.07
CA SER A 59 -2.31 9.89 23.31
C SER A 59 -3.48 10.47 24.10
N GLY A 60 -3.90 9.79 25.17
CA GLY A 60 -5.17 10.02 25.84
C GLY A 60 -6.39 9.58 25.02
N THR A 61 -6.20 9.03 23.82
CA THR A 61 -7.30 8.64 22.91
C THR A 61 -8.00 7.39 23.43
N ALA A 62 -9.33 7.43 23.44
CA ALA A 62 -10.16 6.25 23.71
C ALA A 62 -10.20 5.33 22.49
N VAL A 63 -9.82 4.06 22.67
CA VAL A 63 -9.90 3.02 21.65
C VAL A 63 -10.82 1.89 22.07
N TRP A 64 -11.49 1.30 21.10
CA TRP A 64 -12.30 0.10 21.29
C TRP A 64 -11.52 -1.16 20.92
N ILE A 65 -11.58 -2.12 21.84
CA ILE A 65 -10.88 -3.39 21.77
C ILE A 65 -11.92 -4.49 21.99
N GLY A 66 -11.89 -5.53 21.17
CA GLY A 66 -12.64 -6.76 21.38
C GLY A 66 -11.67 -7.92 21.60
N GLU A 67 -12.00 -8.81 22.53
CA GLU A 67 -11.18 -9.99 22.82
C GLU A 67 -12.04 -11.26 22.83
N ALA A 68 -11.52 -12.33 22.23
CA ALA A 68 -12.09 -13.68 22.24
C ALA A 68 -10.98 -14.72 22.47
N GLY A 69 -11.33 -15.92 22.94
CA GLY A 69 -10.34 -16.99 23.11
C GLY A 69 -9.27 -16.70 24.18
N ARG A 70 -9.61 -15.92 25.22
CA ARG A 70 -8.67 -15.45 26.27
C ARG A 70 -7.93 -16.59 27.01
N GLN A 71 -8.43 -17.81 26.95
CA GLN A 71 -7.81 -19.00 27.53
C GLN A 71 -6.55 -19.47 26.79
N HIS A 72 -6.30 -18.99 25.56
CA HIS A 72 -5.14 -19.40 24.77
C HIS A 72 -3.90 -18.54 25.07
N ASP A 73 -2.72 -19.16 24.95
CA ASP A 73 -1.43 -18.53 25.26
C ASP A 73 -0.81 -17.75 24.11
N THR A 74 -1.28 -17.96 22.88
CA THR A 74 -0.80 -17.26 21.68
C THR A 74 -1.80 -16.20 21.25
N SER A 75 -1.34 -14.94 21.14
CA SER A 75 -2.19 -13.82 20.75
C SER A 75 -2.15 -13.52 19.26
N VAL A 76 -3.30 -13.19 18.69
CA VAL A 76 -3.48 -12.72 17.31
C VAL A 76 -4.16 -11.36 17.34
N LEU A 77 -3.47 -10.33 16.84
CA LEU A 77 -4.01 -8.99 16.65
C LEU A 77 -4.55 -8.85 15.23
N LEU A 78 -5.82 -8.46 15.10
CA LEU A 78 -6.49 -8.22 13.83
C LEU A 78 -6.70 -6.70 13.61
N VAL A 79 -6.14 -6.17 12.53
CA VAL A 79 -6.12 -4.74 12.20
C VAL A 79 -6.89 -4.48 10.89
N HIS A 80 -7.90 -3.63 10.97
CA HIS A 80 -8.90 -3.45 9.91
C HIS A 80 -8.50 -2.44 8.82
N GLY A 81 -9.25 -2.44 7.72
CA GLY A 81 -9.07 -1.55 6.58
C GLY A 81 -9.66 -0.14 6.75
N LEU A 82 -9.47 0.71 5.74
CA LEU A 82 -9.97 2.09 5.75
C LEU A 82 -11.51 2.12 5.77
N GLY A 83 -12.12 3.01 6.56
CA GLY A 83 -13.58 3.18 6.61
C GLY A 83 -14.35 2.06 7.31
N HIS A 84 -13.66 1.10 7.91
CA HIS A 84 -14.24 -0.07 8.55
C HIS A 84 -14.09 -0.06 10.08
N MET A 85 -14.55 -1.15 10.69
CA MET A 85 -14.48 -1.47 12.12
C MET A 85 -14.00 -2.93 12.21
N ALA A 86 -13.16 -3.24 13.18
CA ALA A 86 -12.40 -4.50 13.19
C ALA A 86 -13.27 -5.74 13.21
N HIS A 87 -14.31 -5.74 14.03
CA HIS A 87 -15.22 -6.88 14.12
C HIS A 87 -16.02 -7.12 12.82
N ARG A 88 -16.16 -6.12 11.93
CA ARG A 88 -16.89 -6.28 10.66
C ARG A 88 -16.00 -6.87 9.57
N ASP A 89 -14.75 -6.42 9.50
CA ASP A 89 -13.76 -6.93 8.54
C ASP A 89 -13.42 -8.38 8.82
N TRP A 90 -13.32 -8.71 10.09
CA TRP A 90 -12.85 -10.01 10.54
C TRP A 90 -13.97 -10.93 11.03
N ARG A 91 -15.24 -10.59 10.77
CA ARG A 91 -16.40 -11.31 11.35
C ARG A 91 -16.38 -12.81 11.09
N GLU A 92 -16.00 -13.21 9.88
CA GLU A 92 -15.99 -14.61 9.45
C GLU A 92 -14.81 -15.39 10.03
N VAL A 93 -13.76 -14.70 10.51
CA VAL A 93 -12.53 -15.35 11.00
C VAL A 93 -12.37 -15.32 12.51
N ILE A 94 -13.04 -14.41 13.23
CA ILE A 94 -12.90 -14.26 14.68
C ILE A 94 -13.26 -15.55 15.43
N GLY A 95 -14.42 -16.15 15.13
CA GLY A 95 -14.87 -17.39 15.78
C GLY A 95 -13.89 -18.55 15.55
N PRO A 96 -13.57 -18.90 14.29
CA PRO A 96 -12.59 -19.93 13.97
C PRO A 96 -11.22 -19.71 14.64
N LEU A 97 -10.71 -18.48 14.67
CA LEU A 97 -9.45 -18.17 15.34
C LEU A 97 -9.54 -18.29 16.87
N ALA A 98 -10.64 -17.84 17.48
CA ALA A 98 -10.83 -17.85 18.93
C ALA A 98 -10.87 -19.26 19.55
N ALA A 99 -11.10 -20.29 18.72
CA ALA A 99 -10.99 -21.69 19.13
C ALA A 99 -9.53 -22.16 19.36
N HIS A 100 -8.55 -21.40 18.88
CA HIS A 100 -7.14 -21.77 18.92
C HIS A 100 -6.21 -20.67 19.47
N PHE A 101 -6.64 -19.41 19.42
CA PHE A 101 -5.83 -18.24 19.74
C PHE A 101 -6.56 -17.26 20.65
N HIS A 102 -5.78 -16.44 21.35
CA HIS A 102 -6.28 -15.24 22.01
C HIS A 102 -6.42 -14.14 20.95
N VAL A 103 -7.63 -13.92 20.45
CA VAL A 103 -7.92 -12.98 19.38
C VAL A 103 -8.18 -11.59 19.96
N ILE A 104 -7.44 -10.60 19.48
CA ILE A 104 -7.57 -9.19 19.82
C ILE A 104 -7.97 -8.46 18.53
N VAL A 105 -9.11 -7.77 18.55
CA VAL A 105 -9.55 -6.87 17.48
C VAL A 105 -9.50 -5.44 18.01
N VAL A 106 -8.99 -4.50 17.20
CA VAL A 106 -8.90 -3.09 17.60
C VAL A 106 -9.47 -2.18 16.53
N ASP A 107 -10.41 -1.31 16.91
CA ASP A 107 -10.78 -0.19 16.06
C ASP A 107 -9.68 0.86 16.14
N LEU A 108 -8.98 1.11 15.02
CA LEU A 108 -7.89 2.08 14.98
C LEU A 108 -8.37 3.46 15.43
N PRO A 109 -7.51 4.29 16.05
CA PRO A 109 -7.87 5.66 16.43
C PRO A 109 -8.53 6.45 15.29
N GLY A 110 -9.75 6.94 15.53
CA GLY A 110 -10.60 7.67 14.59
C GLY A 110 -11.40 6.80 13.60
N PHE A 111 -11.49 5.50 13.88
CA PHE A 111 -12.30 4.53 13.14
C PHE A 111 -13.26 3.81 14.07
N GLY A 112 -14.29 3.18 13.48
CA GLY A 112 -15.29 2.43 14.22
C GLY A 112 -15.86 3.20 15.41
N ALA A 113 -15.75 2.62 16.60
CA ALA A 113 -16.20 3.25 17.83
C ALA A 113 -15.09 4.04 18.59
N SER A 114 -13.85 4.00 18.10
CA SER A 114 -12.68 4.69 18.68
C SER A 114 -12.70 6.20 18.42
N ASP A 115 -12.20 6.96 19.38
CA ASP A 115 -12.07 8.41 19.25
C ASP A 115 -10.99 8.77 18.21
N ALA A 116 -11.17 9.91 17.53
CA ALA A 116 -10.17 10.46 16.63
C ALA A 116 -8.90 10.91 17.37
N LEU A 117 -7.74 10.79 16.71
CA LEU A 117 -6.51 11.35 17.23
C LEU A 117 -6.58 12.88 17.21
N GLY A 118 -6.55 13.48 18.40
CA GLY A 118 -6.57 14.94 18.57
C GLY A 118 -5.32 15.67 18.06
N ARG A 119 -4.28 14.95 17.60
CA ARG A 119 -3.00 15.54 17.15
C ARG A 119 -2.53 15.10 15.75
N GLY A 120 -3.41 14.48 14.96
CA GLY A 120 -3.11 13.99 13.61
C GLY A 120 -3.08 12.46 13.52
N HIS A 121 -3.20 11.92 12.30
CA HIS A 121 -3.28 10.48 12.04
C HIS A 121 -2.05 10.05 11.22
N SER A 122 -0.86 10.10 11.82
CA SER A 122 0.36 9.60 11.18
C SER A 122 0.53 8.10 11.41
N PHE A 123 1.31 7.42 10.57
CA PHE A 123 1.69 6.02 10.80
C PHE A 123 2.42 5.82 12.13
N ALA A 124 3.11 6.86 12.62
CA ALA A 124 3.81 6.88 13.91
C ALA A 124 2.89 7.11 15.13
N ASP A 125 1.61 7.44 14.92
CA ASP A 125 0.62 7.48 15.99
C ASP A 125 -0.20 6.19 16.03
N LEU A 126 -0.49 5.63 14.84
CA LEU A 126 -1.18 4.36 14.71
C LEU A 126 -0.31 3.19 15.20
N ASP A 127 0.99 3.16 14.90
CA ASP A 127 1.90 2.12 15.39
C ASP A 127 2.01 2.10 16.92
N ARG A 128 2.05 3.27 17.57
CA ARG A 128 2.15 3.43 19.01
C ARG A 128 0.85 3.02 19.70
N ALA A 129 -0.29 3.28 19.07
CA ALA A 129 -1.56 2.75 19.53
C ALA A 129 -1.58 1.22 19.49
N LEU A 130 -1.06 0.60 18.42
CA LEU A 130 -0.94 -0.86 18.35
C LEU A 130 0.06 -1.40 19.37
N ASP A 131 1.21 -0.77 19.58
CA ASP A 131 2.20 -1.18 20.60
C ASP A 131 1.58 -1.22 21.98
N GLU A 132 0.81 -0.19 22.34
CA GLU A 132 0.18 -0.11 23.65
C GLU A 132 -0.94 -1.16 23.81
N VAL A 133 -1.74 -1.41 22.77
CA VAL A 133 -2.74 -2.49 22.77
C VAL A 133 -2.07 -3.85 22.92
N VAL A 134 -1.00 -4.12 22.18
CA VAL A 134 -0.25 -5.38 22.27
C VAL A 134 0.39 -5.53 23.64
N ALA A 135 1.00 -4.48 24.19
CA ALA A 135 1.65 -4.52 25.50
C ALA A 135 0.66 -4.82 26.63
N ARG A 136 -0.59 -4.34 26.53
CA ARG A 136 -1.62 -4.52 27.56
C ARG A 136 -2.37 -5.84 27.44
N HIS A 137 -2.67 -6.27 26.22
CA HIS A 137 -3.64 -7.35 25.98
C HIS A 137 -2.98 -8.63 25.47
N ALA A 138 -1.89 -8.54 24.71
CA ALA A 138 -1.27 -9.72 24.13
C ALA A 138 -0.49 -10.54 25.18
N ARG A 139 -0.55 -11.86 25.05
CA ARG A 139 0.16 -12.79 25.93
C ARG A 139 1.67 -12.61 25.75
N GLY A 140 2.39 -12.44 26.86
CA GLY A 140 3.82 -12.12 26.83
C GLY A 140 4.16 -10.77 26.18
N GLY A 141 3.18 -9.90 25.92
CA GLY A 141 3.37 -8.63 25.22
C GLY A 141 3.81 -8.79 23.76
N ARG A 142 3.45 -9.91 23.11
CA ARG A 142 3.76 -10.23 21.70
C ARG A 142 2.55 -10.88 21.02
N ALA A 143 2.41 -10.69 19.71
CA ALA A 143 1.30 -11.25 18.95
C ALA A 143 1.69 -11.64 17.52
N HIS A 144 0.95 -12.57 16.93
CA HIS A 144 0.79 -12.60 15.48
C HIS A 144 -0.07 -11.42 15.05
N VAL A 145 0.31 -10.70 13.99
CA VAL A 145 -0.40 -9.51 13.53
C VAL A 145 -0.94 -9.75 12.13
N VAL A 146 -2.24 -9.57 11.96
CA VAL A 146 -2.95 -9.71 10.69
C VAL A 146 -3.57 -8.37 10.33
N GLY A 147 -3.17 -7.79 9.20
CA GLY A 147 -3.63 -6.47 8.78
C GLY A 147 -4.23 -6.49 7.38
N HIS A 148 -5.41 -5.88 7.21
CA HIS A 148 -6.07 -5.73 5.91
C HIS A 148 -5.97 -4.30 5.35
N SER A 149 -5.62 -4.13 4.07
CA SER A 149 -5.67 -2.82 3.39
C SER A 149 -4.84 -1.74 4.11
N LEU A 150 -5.47 -0.67 4.62
CA LEU A 150 -4.83 0.29 5.53
C LEU A 150 -4.21 -0.41 6.75
N GLY A 151 -4.95 -1.32 7.38
CA GLY A 151 -4.46 -2.13 8.50
C GLY A 151 -3.26 -2.98 8.12
N GLY A 152 -3.15 -3.41 6.87
CA GLY A 152 -1.96 -4.08 6.33
C GLY A 152 -0.73 -3.16 6.31
N ALA A 153 -0.88 -1.95 5.78
CA ALA A 153 0.19 -0.95 5.80
C ALA A 153 0.59 -0.53 7.22
N VAL A 154 -0.39 -0.36 8.11
CA VAL A 154 -0.14 -0.03 9.53
C VAL A 154 0.58 -1.18 10.22
N SER A 155 0.18 -2.42 9.98
CA SER A 155 0.81 -3.62 10.53
C SER A 155 2.24 -3.81 10.02
N LEU A 156 2.50 -3.52 8.74
CA LEU A 156 3.85 -3.53 8.17
C LEU A 156 4.75 -2.49 8.87
N ASN A 157 4.28 -1.26 9.04
CA ASN A 157 5.02 -0.22 9.74
C ASN A 157 5.23 -0.57 11.23
N PHE A 158 4.21 -1.13 11.89
CA PHE A 158 4.29 -1.58 13.28
C PHE A 158 5.33 -2.69 13.46
N ALA A 159 5.30 -3.73 12.62
CA ALA A 159 6.27 -4.82 12.67
C ALA A 159 7.71 -4.37 12.40
N HIS A 160 7.88 -3.33 11.58
CA HIS A 160 9.19 -2.72 11.34
C HIS A 160 9.72 -2.00 12.58
N ARG A 161 8.88 -1.22 13.26
CA ARG A 161 9.28 -0.34 14.37
C ARG A 161 9.27 -1.04 15.72
N HIS A 162 8.49 -2.11 15.86
CA HIS A 162 8.33 -2.90 17.08
C HIS A 162 8.61 -4.38 16.79
N PRO A 163 9.82 -4.75 16.29
CA PRO A 163 10.12 -6.12 15.88
C PRO A 163 9.97 -7.13 17.04
N ASP A 164 10.19 -6.71 18.28
CA ASP A 164 10.07 -7.56 19.46
C ASP A 164 8.60 -7.85 19.84
N ARG A 165 7.62 -7.14 19.26
CA ARG A 165 6.18 -7.33 19.51
C ARG A 165 5.51 -8.30 18.55
N VAL A 166 6.14 -8.62 17.42
CA VAL A 166 5.51 -9.33 16.32
C VAL A 166 6.15 -10.71 16.14
N ASP A 167 5.37 -11.76 16.37
CA ASP A 167 5.81 -13.14 16.15
C ASP A 167 5.68 -13.58 14.68
N ARG A 168 4.63 -13.10 14.01
CA ARG A 168 4.31 -13.36 12.60
C ARG A 168 3.54 -12.18 12.05
N LEU A 169 3.73 -11.88 10.78
CA LEU A 169 3.00 -10.83 10.09
C LEU A 169 2.18 -11.45 8.95
N VAL A 170 0.89 -11.16 8.90
CA VAL A 170 0.02 -11.51 7.76
C VAL A 170 -0.52 -10.23 7.16
N LEU A 171 -0.17 -9.97 5.91
CA LEU A 171 -0.65 -8.80 5.16
C LEU A 171 -1.71 -9.24 4.15
N VAL A 172 -2.91 -8.70 4.30
CA VAL A 172 -4.05 -9.00 3.44
C VAL A 172 -4.34 -7.77 2.59
N ASP A 173 -4.14 -7.86 1.27
CA ASP A 173 -4.41 -6.77 0.31
C ASP A 173 -3.89 -5.39 0.75
N ALA A 174 -2.66 -5.34 1.29
CA ALA A 174 -2.09 -4.13 1.88
C ALA A 174 -2.00 -2.96 0.88
N ALA A 175 -2.57 -1.82 1.26
CA ALA A 175 -2.67 -0.64 0.39
C ALA A 175 -1.48 0.32 0.55
N GLY A 176 -1.29 1.23 -0.41
CA GLY A 176 -0.34 2.35 -0.30
C GLY A 176 1.14 1.99 -0.50
N ILE A 177 1.45 0.75 -0.92
CA ILE A 177 2.84 0.29 -1.10
C ILE A 177 3.42 0.71 -2.47
N LEU A 178 2.60 0.68 -3.52
CA LEU A 178 3.00 1.16 -4.85
C LEU A 178 2.76 2.66 -4.96
N LEU A 179 3.71 3.36 -5.58
CA LEU A 179 3.54 4.77 -5.92
C LEU A 179 2.39 4.91 -6.92
N MET A 180 1.38 5.69 -6.57
CA MET A 180 0.24 5.92 -7.46
C MET A 180 0.66 6.73 -8.69
N ASN A 181 0.67 6.08 -9.86
CA ASN A 181 0.84 6.75 -11.13
C ASN A 181 -0.49 7.34 -11.63
N LEU A 182 -0.78 8.57 -11.22
CA LEU A 182 -1.97 9.31 -11.67
C LEU A 182 -2.03 9.51 -13.19
N LEU A 183 -0.89 9.43 -13.90
CA LEU A 183 -0.81 9.56 -15.36
C LEU A 183 -1.10 8.24 -16.11
N ALA A 184 -1.04 7.08 -15.44
CA ALA A 184 -1.43 5.78 -16.02
C ALA A 184 -2.95 5.51 -15.94
N MET A 185 -3.70 6.40 -15.30
CA MET A 185 -5.16 6.37 -15.27
C MET A 185 -5.71 6.87 -16.62
N THR A 186 -5.99 5.96 -17.55
CA THR A 186 -6.74 6.30 -18.77
C THR A 186 -8.14 6.79 -18.40
N PRO A 187 -8.71 7.82 -19.05
CA PRO A 187 -10.03 8.37 -18.73
C PRO A 187 -11.16 7.33 -18.68
N GLU A 188 -11.07 6.27 -19.47
CA GLU A 188 -12.04 5.15 -19.52
C GLU A 188 -11.96 4.22 -18.30
N ARG A 189 -10.87 4.27 -17.52
CA ARG A 189 -10.65 3.51 -16.28
C ARG A 189 -10.85 4.35 -15.02
N VAL A 190 -11.27 5.61 -15.17
CA VAL A 190 -11.77 6.48 -14.09
C VAL A 190 -13.27 6.24 -13.89
N ALA A 191 -13.69 4.98 -13.98
CA ALA A 191 -14.81 4.53 -13.19
C ALA A 191 -14.16 3.87 -11.98
N LEU A 192 -14.17 4.54 -10.82
CA LEU A 192 -13.85 3.85 -9.58
C LEU A 192 -14.86 2.70 -9.49
N PRO A 193 -14.44 1.43 -9.60
CA PRO A 193 -15.39 0.31 -9.60
C PRO A 193 -16.17 0.36 -8.29
N GLU A 194 -17.46 0.08 -8.33
CA GLU A 194 -18.25 -0.05 -7.09
C GLU A 194 -17.56 -1.08 -6.20
N VAL A 195 -16.99 -0.63 -5.08
CA VAL A 195 -16.26 -1.48 -4.13
C VAL A 195 -17.24 -2.25 -3.23
N GLY A 196 -18.55 -2.09 -3.44
CA GLY A 196 -19.62 -2.74 -2.67
C GLY A 196 -19.76 -2.20 -1.24
N ILE A 197 -19.19 -1.02 -0.95
CA ILE A 197 -19.09 -0.44 0.39
C ILE A 197 -19.68 0.97 0.37
N ALA A 198 -20.93 1.10 0.83
CA ALA A 198 -21.75 2.32 0.69
C ALA A 198 -21.14 3.64 1.26
N GLY A 199 -20.11 3.56 2.11
CA GLY A 199 -19.36 4.71 2.63
C GLY A 199 -18.14 5.07 1.76
N VAL A 200 -17.38 4.07 1.33
CA VAL A 200 -16.21 4.23 0.45
C VAL A 200 -16.68 4.60 -0.95
N ASP A 201 -17.72 3.95 -1.49
CA ASP A 201 -18.33 4.34 -2.77
C ASP A 201 -18.80 5.79 -2.75
N ARG A 202 -19.24 6.31 -1.60
CA ARG A 202 -19.70 7.69 -1.44
C ARG A 202 -18.55 8.69 -1.33
N VAL A 203 -17.44 8.31 -0.71
CA VAL A 203 -16.20 9.10 -0.66
C VAL A 203 -15.52 9.09 -2.02
N MET A 204 -15.38 7.91 -2.63
CA MET A 204 -14.84 7.70 -3.96
C MET A 204 -15.66 8.43 -5.01
N ARG A 205 -17.01 8.41 -4.98
CA ARG A 205 -17.86 9.24 -5.87
C ARG A 205 -17.70 10.75 -5.63
N ARG A 206 -17.39 11.20 -4.41
CA ARG A 206 -17.10 12.63 -4.13
C ARG A 206 -15.71 13.04 -4.60
N VAL A 207 -14.73 12.14 -4.47
CA VAL A 207 -13.40 12.32 -5.05
C VAL A 207 -13.51 12.31 -6.58
N ASP A 208 -14.27 11.39 -7.16
CA ASP A 208 -14.54 11.28 -8.60
C ASP A 208 -15.25 12.53 -9.17
N ALA A 209 -16.30 13.03 -8.50
CA ALA A 209 -16.95 14.28 -8.91
C ALA A 209 -16.03 15.51 -8.80
N ARG A 210 -15.05 15.49 -7.88
CA ARG A 210 -14.06 16.56 -7.72
C ARG A 210 -12.90 16.40 -8.69
N VAL A 211 -12.43 15.18 -8.96
CA VAL A 211 -11.32 14.82 -9.86
C VAL A 211 -11.75 14.85 -11.33
N ASN A 212 -12.99 14.52 -11.68
CA ASN A 212 -13.47 14.66 -13.07
C ASN A 212 -13.78 16.11 -13.44
N GLY A 213 -14.14 16.95 -12.45
CA GLY A 213 -14.25 18.40 -12.63
C GLY A 213 -12.91 19.13 -12.60
N TRP A 214 -11.99 18.72 -11.71
CA TRP A 214 -10.67 19.33 -11.54
C TRP A 214 -9.62 18.78 -12.52
N GLY A 215 -9.64 17.49 -12.82
CA GLY A 215 -8.68 16.79 -13.69
C GLY A 215 -8.72 17.23 -15.15
N ARG A 216 -9.90 17.59 -15.67
CA ARG A 216 -10.03 18.22 -17.01
C ARG A 216 -9.42 19.62 -17.08
N SER A 217 -9.28 20.30 -15.93
CA SER A 217 -8.76 21.66 -15.79
C SER A 217 -7.29 21.70 -15.34
N LEU A 218 -6.86 20.71 -14.54
CA LEU A 218 -5.51 20.63 -13.96
C LEU A 218 -4.50 19.94 -14.87
N VAL A 219 -4.86 18.89 -15.62
CA VAL A 219 -3.91 18.24 -16.54
C VAL A 219 -3.43 19.19 -17.64
N GLY A 220 -4.24 20.20 -17.98
CA GLY A 220 -3.86 21.30 -18.89
C GLY A 220 -3.28 22.55 -18.22
N ARG A 221 -3.17 22.61 -16.88
CA ARG A 221 -2.72 23.80 -16.13
C ARG A 221 -1.91 23.45 -14.88
N ILE A 222 -1.05 22.42 -14.92
CA ILE A 222 0.06 22.29 -13.97
C ILE A 222 1.10 23.33 -14.35
N ASP A 223 0.76 24.58 -14.05
CA ASP A 223 1.70 25.67 -13.91
C ASP A 223 2.08 25.77 -12.42
N ASN A 224 3.33 26.14 -12.19
CA ASN A 224 4.05 26.00 -10.93
C ASN A 224 3.41 26.79 -9.77
N ASN A 225 3.02 26.13 -8.68
CA ASN A 225 3.46 26.44 -7.31
C ASN A 225 2.62 25.73 -6.23
N VAL A 226 3.32 25.01 -5.35
CA VAL A 226 2.88 24.33 -4.11
C VAL A 226 2.25 22.94 -4.30
N ASP A 227 3.10 21.92 -4.15
CA ASP A 227 2.70 20.55 -3.79
C ASP A 227 2.03 20.57 -2.40
N LEU A 228 0.70 20.71 -2.39
CA LEU A 228 -0.12 20.85 -1.19
C LEU A 228 0.08 19.67 -0.22
N GLY A 229 0.26 18.44 -0.71
CA GLY A 229 0.52 17.27 0.12
C GLY A 229 1.83 17.41 0.88
N ARG A 230 2.91 17.76 0.17
CA ARG A 230 4.22 18.03 0.79
C ARG A 230 4.19 19.20 1.78
N TRP A 231 3.43 20.26 1.48
CA TRP A 231 3.24 21.38 2.42
C TRP A 231 2.49 20.93 3.69
N LEU A 232 1.40 20.16 3.56
CA LEU A 232 0.66 19.60 4.69
C LEU A 232 1.52 18.64 5.52
N LYS A 233 2.34 17.80 4.88
CA LYS A 233 3.29 16.90 5.55
C LYS A 233 4.31 17.65 6.41
N ARG A 234 4.76 18.83 5.95
CA ARG A 234 5.71 19.70 6.68
C ARG A 234 5.05 20.58 7.75
N ASN A 235 3.72 20.71 7.74
CA ASN A 235 2.99 21.59 8.65
C ASN A 235 1.90 20.82 9.44
N PRO A 236 2.28 20.08 10.50
CA PRO A 236 1.35 19.22 11.26
C PRO A 236 0.14 19.97 11.83
N ALA A 237 0.33 21.21 12.31
CA ALA A 237 -0.76 22.03 12.83
C ALA A 237 -1.78 22.41 11.73
N ALA A 238 -1.32 22.77 10.54
CA ALA A 238 -2.18 23.09 9.41
C ALA A 238 -2.91 21.84 8.88
N ARG A 239 -2.21 20.70 8.80
CA ARG A 239 -2.82 19.41 8.45
C ARG A 239 -3.90 19.01 9.44
N HIS A 240 -3.65 19.19 10.74
CA HIS A 240 -4.65 18.93 11.77
C HIS A 240 -5.86 19.85 11.65
N ALA A 241 -5.65 21.16 11.48
CA ALA A 241 -6.74 22.11 11.32
C ALA A 241 -7.63 21.82 10.08
N LEU A 242 -7.02 21.37 8.98
CA LEU A 242 -7.72 21.12 7.72
C LEU A 242 -8.34 19.71 7.63
N LEU A 243 -7.65 18.68 8.14
CA LEU A 243 -8.01 17.27 7.93
C LEU A 243 -8.35 16.53 9.23
N GLY A 244 -8.20 17.15 10.40
CA GLY A 244 -8.50 16.56 11.71
C GLY A 244 -9.94 16.03 11.81
N PRO A 245 -10.96 16.81 11.40
CA PRO A 245 -12.35 16.33 11.34
C PRO A 245 -12.61 15.26 10.26
N HIS A 246 -11.63 14.97 9.40
CA HIS A 246 -11.75 14.08 8.25
C HIS A 246 -10.73 12.93 8.32
N THR A 247 -10.70 12.22 9.46
CA THR A 247 -9.75 11.11 9.73
C THR A 247 -9.54 10.17 8.55
N GLN A 248 -10.61 9.71 7.91
CA GLN A 248 -10.55 8.77 6.79
C GLN A 248 -9.74 9.33 5.61
N VAL A 249 -9.95 10.61 5.29
CA VAL A 249 -9.20 11.30 4.24
C VAL A 249 -7.75 11.48 4.66
N ASN A 250 -7.51 11.83 5.93
CA ASN A 250 -6.18 12.01 6.47
C ASN A 250 -5.35 10.71 6.42
N ALA A 251 -5.97 9.57 6.76
CA ALA A 251 -5.35 8.25 6.69
C ALA A 251 -5.10 7.81 5.23
N ALA A 252 -6.03 8.05 4.32
CA ALA A 252 -5.84 7.78 2.89
C ALA A 252 -4.70 8.60 2.29
N ILE A 253 -4.59 9.89 2.62
CA ILE A 253 -3.45 10.72 2.21
C ILE A 253 -2.16 10.20 2.86
N GLY A 254 -2.21 9.80 4.13
CA GLY A 254 -1.09 9.19 4.83
C GLY A 254 -0.53 7.96 4.12
N LEU A 255 -1.40 7.08 3.61
CA LEU A 255 -1.01 5.91 2.79
C LEU A 255 -0.24 6.31 1.53
N MET A 256 -0.64 7.39 0.87
CA MET A 256 0.00 7.86 -0.36
C MET A 256 1.33 8.59 -0.10
N GLU A 257 1.51 9.16 1.09
CA GLU A 257 2.67 9.98 1.45
C GLU A 257 3.76 9.22 2.21
N HIS A 258 3.44 8.05 2.76
CA HIS A 258 4.35 7.27 3.59
C HIS A 258 5.21 6.36 2.72
N ASP A 259 6.52 6.46 2.88
CA ASP A 259 7.47 5.59 2.18
C ASP A 259 7.72 4.33 3.03
N PHE A 260 7.19 3.20 2.58
CA PHE A 260 7.34 1.91 3.25
C PHE A 260 8.64 1.17 2.88
N SER A 261 9.55 1.77 2.09
CA SER A 261 10.75 1.08 1.58
C SER A 261 11.64 0.51 2.69
N ALA A 262 11.78 1.23 3.81
CA ALA A 262 12.53 0.74 4.98
C ALA A 262 11.81 -0.45 5.63
N ALA A 263 10.52 -0.33 5.89
CA ALA A 263 9.72 -1.38 6.50
C ALA A 263 9.74 -2.68 5.67
N VAL A 264 9.54 -2.59 4.35
CA VAL A 264 9.60 -3.74 3.44
C VAL A 264 10.96 -4.46 3.51
N ARG A 265 12.06 -3.74 3.70
CA ARG A 265 13.41 -4.35 3.76
C ARG A 265 13.77 -4.92 5.13
N GLU A 266 13.28 -4.31 6.20
CA GLU A 266 13.86 -4.45 7.54
C GLU A 266 12.93 -5.16 8.53
N VAL A 267 11.68 -5.43 8.16
CA VAL A 267 10.79 -6.32 8.95
C VAL A 267 11.47 -7.69 9.10
N ARG A 268 11.56 -8.13 10.36
CA ARG A 268 12.20 -9.40 10.76
C ARG A 268 11.21 -10.52 10.97
N ALA A 269 9.93 -10.19 11.19
CA ALA A 269 8.90 -11.18 11.39
C ALA A 269 8.66 -11.99 10.10
N PRO A 270 8.58 -13.32 10.18
CA PRO A 270 8.11 -14.14 9.06
C PRO A 270 6.77 -13.62 8.56
N THR A 271 6.69 -13.37 7.25
CA THR A 271 5.55 -12.67 6.66
C THR A 271 4.79 -13.56 5.68
N THR A 272 3.48 -13.63 5.83
CA THR A 272 2.58 -14.19 4.81
C THR A 272 1.79 -13.06 4.17
N LEU A 273 1.71 -13.06 2.85
CA LEU A 273 0.90 -12.15 2.06
C LEU A 273 -0.27 -12.96 1.52
N ILE A 274 -1.50 -12.51 1.78
CA ILE A 274 -2.72 -13.12 1.21
C ILE A 274 -3.39 -12.06 0.36
N TRP A 275 -3.71 -12.38 -0.89
CA TRP A 275 -4.14 -11.37 -1.85
C TRP A 275 -5.31 -11.86 -2.70
N GLY A 276 -6.29 -11.01 -2.96
CA GLY A 276 -7.30 -11.25 -3.97
C GLY A 276 -6.73 -11.10 -5.38
N ALA A 277 -6.95 -12.09 -6.25
CA ALA A 277 -6.50 -12.05 -7.64
C ALA A 277 -7.09 -10.86 -8.42
N ASP A 278 -8.33 -10.48 -8.09
CA ASP A 278 -9.14 -9.47 -8.79
C ASP A 278 -9.23 -8.15 -8.02
N ASP A 279 -8.29 -7.86 -7.11
CA ASP A 279 -8.31 -6.63 -6.30
C ASP A 279 -8.10 -5.36 -7.16
N PRO A 280 -9.10 -4.47 -7.27
CA PRO A 280 -8.96 -3.22 -8.03
C PRO A 280 -8.34 -2.07 -7.22
N VAL A 281 -8.23 -2.21 -5.89
CA VAL A 281 -7.77 -1.17 -4.96
C VAL A 281 -6.28 -1.32 -4.69
N ALA A 282 -5.85 -2.52 -4.31
CA ALA A 282 -4.46 -2.88 -4.13
C ALA A 282 -4.15 -4.05 -5.07
N PRO A 283 -3.80 -3.80 -6.34
CA PRO A 283 -3.64 -4.89 -7.31
C PRO A 283 -2.62 -5.94 -6.84
N VAL A 284 -2.81 -7.21 -7.22
CA VAL A 284 -1.91 -8.35 -6.88
C VAL A 284 -0.43 -8.09 -7.17
N ARG A 285 -0.14 -7.19 -8.12
CA ARG A 285 1.20 -6.64 -8.38
C ARG A 285 1.89 -6.14 -7.10
N THR A 286 1.13 -5.56 -6.19
CA THR A 286 1.60 -5.07 -4.88
C THR A 286 2.11 -6.22 -4.01
N GLY A 287 1.32 -7.30 -3.89
CA GLY A 287 1.74 -8.52 -3.20
C GLY A 287 3.00 -9.13 -3.81
N ARG A 288 3.10 -9.18 -5.16
CA ARG A 288 4.32 -9.65 -5.85
C ARG A 288 5.53 -8.76 -5.58
N ALA A 289 5.33 -7.44 -5.56
CA ALA A 289 6.40 -6.49 -5.26
C ALA A 289 6.90 -6.64 -3.81
N LEU A 290 5.99 -6.85 -2.85
CA LEU A 290 6.34 -7.16 -1.45
C LEU A 290 7.12 -8.47 -1.36
N ALA A 291 6.61 -9.56 -1.95
CA ALA A 291 7.28 -10.86 -1.95
C ALA A 291 8.70 -10.79 -2.56
N ALA A 292 8.89 -10.01 -3.62
CA ALA A 292 10.19 -9.85 -4.26
C ALA A 292 11.20 -9.03 -3.43
N ARG A 293 10.74 -8.25 -2.43
CA ARG A 293 11.59 -7.31 -1.67
C ARG A 293 11.78 -7.65 -0.21
N MET A 294 10.82 -8.29 0.42
CA MET A 294 10.92 -8.73 1.81
C MET A 294 11.79 -9.99 1.90
N ASN A 295 12.53 -10.14 3.00
CA ASN A 295 13.50 -11.24 3.14
C ASN A 295 12.84 -12.60 3.40
N ASP A 296 11.70 -12.62 4.10
CA ASP A 296 10.96 -13.82 4.47
C ASP A 296 9.46 -13.56 4.30
N ALA A 297 9.05 -13.34 3.04
CA ALA A 297 7.65 -13.15 2.70
C ALA A 297 7.19 -14.10 1.60
N ARG A 298 5.97 -14.63 1.73
CA ARG A 298 5.35 -15.47 0.71
C ARG A 298 3.99 -14.96 0.32
N LEU A 299 3.70 -15.03 -0.98
CA LEU A 299 2.44 -14.61 -1.54
C LEU A 299 1.54 -15.81 -1.81
N HIS A 300 0.35 -15.80 -1.21
CA HIS A 300 -0.77 -16.65 -1.56
C HIS A 300 -1.83 -15.79 -2.24
N VAL A 301 -2.22 -16.18 -3.44
CA VAL A 301 -3.26 -15.48 -4.21
C VAL A 301 -4.53 -16.33 -4.17
N ILE A 302 -5.64 -15.71 -3.80
CA ILE A 302 -6.97 -16.33 -3.78
C ILE A 302 -7.67 -15.95 -5.09
N ASP A 303 -7.96 -16.96 -5.90
CA ASP A 303 -8.65 -16.77 -7.17
C ASP A 303 -10.10 -16.31 -6.95
N HIS A 304 -10.57 -15.42 -7.83
CA HIS A 304 -11.92 -14.86 -7.79
C HIS A 304 -12.27 -14.15 -6.46
N ALA A 305 -11.25 -13.58 -5.79
CA ALA A 305 -11.41 -12.64 -4.71
C ALA A 305 -10.90 -11.26 -5.13
N ALA A 306 -11.64 -10.23 -4.75
CA ALA A 306 -11.26 -8.82 -4.87
C ALA A 306 -10.64 -8.34 -3.53
N HIS A 307 -10.78 -7.05 -3.21
CA HIS A 307 -10.13 -6.40 -2.08
C HIS A 307 -10.50 -6.94 -0.68
N VAL A 308 -11.48 -7.83 -0.54
CA VAL A 308 -11.93 -8.36 0.77
C VAL A 308 -12.03 -9.89 0.74
N PRO A 309 -10.91 -10.60 0.51
CA PRO A 309 -10.91 -12.05 0.32
C PRO A 309 -11.45 -12.81 1.53
N MET A 310 -11.23 -12.30 2.74
CA MET A 310 -11.79 -12.86 3.98
C MET A 310 -13.32 -12.88 4.01
N ASN A 311 -13.98 -12.01 3.24
CA ASN A 311 -15.43 -11.97 3.12
C ASN A 311 -15.95 -12.70 1.87
N GLN A 312 -15.21 -12.66 0.77
CA GLN A 312 -15.64 -13.24 -0.51
C GLN A 312 -15.33 -14.74 -0.62
N ARG A 313 -14.23 -15.18 -0.01
CA ARG A 313 -13.72 -16.55 -0.03
C ARG A 313 -13.34 -17.01 1.38
N PRO A 314 -14.26 -16.96 2.36
CA PRO A 314 -13.94 -17.12 3.78
C PRO A 314 -13.31 -18.49 4.10
N VAL A 315 -13.77 -19.58 3.48
CA VAL A 315 -13.22 -20.92 3.73
C VAL A 315 -11.76 -21.03 3.28
N GLU A 316 -11.47 -20.58 2.06
CA GLU A 316 -10.13 -20.59 1.47
C GLU A 316 -9.18 -19.65 2.23
N PHE A 317 -9.66 -18.44 2.53
CA PHE A 317 -8.93 -17.45 3.32
C PHE A 317 -8.60 -17.98 4.73
N GLN A 318 -9.56 -18.60 5.42
CA GLN A 318 -9.36 -19.14 6.77
C GLN A 318 -8.33 -20.26 6.76
N ALA A 319 -8.34 -21.17 5.78
CA ALA A 319 -7.35 -22.23 5.67
C ALA A 319 -5.93 -21.67 5.51
N LEU A 320 -5.75 -20.68 4.64
CA LEU A 320 -4.47 -19.99 4.45
C LEU A 320 -4.04 -19.24 5.72
N LEU A 321 -4.96 -18.53 6.36
CA LEU A 321 -4.67 -17.77 7.58
C LEU A 321 -4.27 -18.70 8.74
N MET A 322 -4.98 -19.81 8.95
CA MET A 322 -4.63 -20.79 9.98
C MET A 322 -3.24 -21.38 9.73
N THR A 323 -2.93 -21.70 8.47
CA THR A 323 -1.59 -22.19 8.08
C THR A 323 -0.51 -21.14 8.39
N ALA A 324 -0.75 -19.88 8.03
CA ALA A 324 0.16 -18.77 8.30
C ALA A 324 0.42 -18.53 9.79
N LEU A 325 -0.55 -18.83 10.65
CA LEU A 325 -0.46 -18.62 12.11
C LEU A 325 0.10 -19.84 12.86
N ALA A 326 -0.02 -21.06 12.32
CA ALA A 326 0.30 -22.29 13.05
C ALA A 326 1.79 -22.66 13.14
N GLY A 327 2.67 -22.13 12.29
CA GLY A 327 4.07 -22.59 12.23
C GLY A 327 4.94 -21.76 11.29
N PRO A 328 6.26 -22.05 11.17
CA PRO A 328 7.08 -21.40 10.16
C PRO A 328 6.47 -21.69 8.79
N ALA A 329 6.47 -20.70 7.90
CA ALA A 329 5.94 -20.90 6.57
C ALA A 329 6.65 -22.11 5.91
N GLU A 330 5.87 -23.14 5.53
CA GLU A 330 6.29 -24.26 4.68
C GLU A 330 7.29 -23.76 3.64
N PRO A 331 8.53 -24.28 3.45
CA PRO A 331 9.42 -23.87 2.37
C PRO A 331 8.63 -23.64 1.07
N GLY A 332 8.69 -22.43 0.52
CA GLY A 332 7.87 -22.09 -0.63
C GLY A 332 8.28 -22.98 -1.77
N GLU A 333 7.36 -23.31 -2.68
CA GLU A 333 7.84 -23.68 -4.01
C GLU A 333 8.66 -22.50 -4.50
N ASP A 334 9.98 -22.70 -4.62
CA ASP A 334 10.85 -21.76 -5.31
C ASP A 334 10.18 -21.43 -6.65
N SER A 335 10.21 -20.16 -7.05
CA SER A 335 9.78 -19.79 -8.41
C SER A 335 10.39 -20.79 -9.39
N PRO A 336 9.64 -21.30 -10.37
CA PRO A 336 10.10 -22.37 -11.25
C PRO A 336 11.51 -22.04 -11.74
N ALA A 337 12.46 -22.94 -11.49
CA ALA A 337 13.85 -22.66 -11.82
C ALA A 337 13.95 -22.28 -13.31
N VAL A 338 14.41 -21.06 -13.58
CA VAL A 338 14.60 -20.58 -14.95
C VAL A 338 15.51 -21.59 -15.67
N PRO A 339 15.11 -22.14 -16.84
CA PRO A 339 15.92 -23.08 -17.60
C PRO A 339 17.37 -22.62 -17.75
N ARG A 340 18.33 -23.51 -17.46
CA ARG A 340 19.76 -23.15 -17.48
C ARG A 340 20.26 -22.81 -18.89
N ALA A 341 19.76 -23.51 -19.90
CA ALA A 341 20.15 -23.32 -21.30
C ALA A 341 19.45 -22.09 -21.89
N SER A 342 20.23 -21.24 -22.58
CA SER A 342 19.68 -20.10 -23.31
C SER A 342 18.88 -20.58 -24.51
N GLN A 343 17.77 -19.91 -24.78
CA GLN A 343 16.94 -20.07 -25.98
C GLN A 343 17.45 -19.20 -27.14
N GLY A 344 18.59 -18.51 -26.98
CA GLY A 344 19.15 -17.59 -27.97
C GLY A 344 18.50 -16.21 -27.92
N ASP A 345 18.57 -15.51 -29.04
CA ASP A 345 17.97 -14.19 -29.22
C ASP A 345 16.54 -14.30 -29.76
N MET A 346 15.66 -13.43 -29.29
CA MET A 346 14.26 -13.37 -29.72
C MET A 346 13.93 -11.99 -30.26
N ALA A 347 13.16 -11.97 -31.35
CA ALA A 347 12.61 -10.75 -31.91
C ALA A 347 11.07 -10.82 -31.94
N CYS A 348 10.44 -9.76 -31.48
CA CYS A 348 9.03 -9.49 -31.66
C CYS A 348 8.89 -8.35 -32.67
N ASP A 349 8.17 -8.60 -33.77
CA ASP A 349 7.85 -7.58 -34.77
C ASP A 349 6.33 -7.51 -35.00
N ALA A 350 5.75 -6.35 -34.71
CA ALA A 350 4.34 -6.01 -34.95
C ALA A 350 3.32 -7.04 -34.40
N ARG A 351 3.64 -7.68 -33.27
CA ARG A 351 2.76 -8.68 -32.64
C ARG A 351 2.03 -8.13 -31.42
N LEU A 352 0.83 -8.66 -31.19
CA LEU A 352 0.05 -8.45 -29.98
C LEU A 352 0.16 -9.70 -29.09
N GLY A 353 0.43 -9.51 -27.79
CA GLY A 353 0.30 -10.57 -26.79
C GLY A 353 1.41 -11.62 -26.77
N ALA A 354 2.60 -11.31 -27.29
CA ALA A 354 3.74 -12.23 -27.22
C ALA A 354 4.14 -12.52 -25.76
N GLN A 355 4.50 -13.76 -25.45
CA GLN A 355 4.90 -14.18 -24.11
C GLN A 355 6.28 -14.85 -24.13
N TYR A 356 7.13 -14.49 -23.16
CA TYR A 356 8.48 -15.01 -23.04
C TYR A 356 8.76 -15.47 -21.60
N THR A 357 9.25 -16.70 -21.46
CA THR A 357 9.69 -17.30 -20.20
C THR A 357 10.97 -18.09 -20.43
N GLY A 358 11.87 -18.09 -19.46
CA GLY A 358 13.15 -18.78 -19.53
C GLY A 358 14.34 -17.88 -19.83
N ARG A 359 15.43 -18.45 -20.35
CA ARG A 359 16.69 -17.73 -20.56
C ARG A 359 16.88 -17.32 -22.01
N PHE A 360 17.33 -16.09 -22.23
CA PHE A 360 17.57 -15.49 -23.55
C PHE A 360 18.86 -14.67 -23.54
N GLY A 361 19.48 -14.48 -24.71
CA GLY A 361 20.56 -13.50 -24.87
C GLY A 361 19.95 -12.10 -24.96
N HIS A 362 19.37 -11.79 -26.12
CA HIS A 362 18.71 -10.52 -26.37
C HIS A 362 17.23 -10.73 -26.72
N ILE A 363 16.35 -9.92 -26.12
CA ILE A 363 14.98 -9.76 -26.62
C ILE A 363 14.86 -8.37 -27.26
N GLU A 364 14.48 -8.33 -28.53
CA GLU A 364 14.16 -7.11 -29.27
C GLU A 364 12.65 -7.03 -29.54
N LEU A 365 12.03 -5.94 -29.11
CA LEU A 365 10.60 -5.66 -29.32
C LEU A 365 10.43 -4.43 -30.20
N VAL A 366 9.85 -4.60 -31.39
CA VAL A 366 9.58 -3.52 -32.35
C VAL A 366 8.10 -3.52 -32.71
N ASN A 367 7.42 -2.41 -32.43
CA ASN A 367 5.98 -2.25 -32.66
C ASN A 367 5.09 -3.32 -31.99
N CYS A 368 5.57 -3.93 -30.90
CA CYS A 368 4.83 -4.99 -30.21
C CYS A 368 4.00 -4.47 -29.05
N GLN A 369 2.80 -5.02 -28.88
CA GLN A 369 1.84 -4.58 -27.88
C GLN A 369 1.49 -5.70 -26.91
N ALA A 370 1.23 -5.36 -25.64
CA ALA A 370 0.85 -6.30 -24.59
C ALA A 370 1.81 -7.50 -24.45
N VAL A 371 3.12 -7.27 -24.62
CA VAL A 371 4.13 -8.31 -24.42
C VAL A 371 4.24 -8.65 -22.94
N VAL A 372 4.35 -9.93 -22.59
CA VAL A 372 4.60 -10.38 -21.22
C VAL A 372 5.93 -11.13 -21.18
N ILE A 373 6.84 -10.68 -20.33
CA ILE A 373 8.09 -11.38 -20.03
C ILE A 373 8.02 -11.78 -18.56
N ARG A 374 7.98 -13.07 -18.27
CA ARG A 374 7.81 -13.59 -16.91
C ARG A 374 8.79 -14.71 -16.62
N ASP A 375 9.35 -14.72 -15.40
CA ASP A 375 10.27 -15.76 -14.92
C ASP A 375 11.41 -15.98 -15.92
N ALA A 376 12.10 -14.90 -16.24
CA ALA A 376 13.06 -14.85 -17.34
C ALA A 376 14.40 -14.25 -16.96
N GLN A 377 15.46 -14.71 -17.62
CA GLN A 377 16.80 -14.14 -17.54
C GLN A 377 17.29 -13.74 -18.93
N LEU A 378 17.69 -12.49 -19.10
CA LEU A 378 18.13 -11.90 -20.36
C LEU A 378 19.51 -11.28 -20.18
N ASP A 379 20.32 -11.22 -21.22
CA ASP A 379 21.51 -10.35 -21.23
C ASP A 379 21.11 -8.90 -21.54
N ARG A 380 20.14 -8.72 -22.44
CA ARG A 380 19.65 -7.40 -22.88
C ARG A 380 18.18 -7.41 -23.28
N LEU A 381 17.49 -6.29 -23.06
CA LEU A 381 16.16 -6.00 -23.60
C LEU A 381 16.18 -4.67 -24.37
N THR A 382 15.71 -4.69 -25.62
CA THR A 382 15.54 -3.47 -26.44
C THR A 382 14.09 -3.34 -26.86
N MET A 383 13.52 -2.15 -26.70
CA MET A 383 12.12 -1.87 -27.01
C MET A 383 11.99 -0.59 -27.83
N VAL A 384 11.29 -0.67 -28.96
CA VAL A 384 10.95 0.46 -29.82
C VAL A 384 9.46 0.45 -30.10
N ASN A 385 8.77 1.54 -29.78
CA ASN A 385 7.33 1.70 -30.01
C ASN A 385 6.49 0.52 -29.46
N SER A 386 6.84 0.02 -28.28
CA SER A 386 6.31 -1.23 -27.75
C SER A 386 5.76 -1.11 -26.33
N THR A 387 4.89 -2.04 -25.94
CA THR A 387 4.39 -2.14 -24.56
C THR A 387 4.67 -3.53 -23.98
N ALA A 388 5.23 -3.57 -22.77
CA ALA A 388 5.60 -4.81 -22.10
C ALA A 388 5.31 -4.80 -20.60
N THR A 389 4.93 -5.96 -20.08
CA THR A 389 4.88 -6.26 -18.64
C THR A 389 6.00 -7.25 -18.30
N LEU A 390 6.80 -6.90 -17.29
CA LEU A 390 7.91 -7.72 -16.79
C LEU A 390 7.57 -8.17 -15.37
N ASP A 391 7.68 -9.46 -15.10
CA ASP A 391 7.34 -10.06 -13.81
C ASP A 391 8.42 -11.09 -13.43
N ASN A 392 9.18 -10.83 -12.37
CA ASN A 392 10.31 -11.67 -11.97
C ASN A 392 11.34 -11.87 -13.11
N VAL A 393 11.93 -10.78 -13.59
CA VAL A 393 12.87 -10.78 -14.72
C VAL A 393 14.25 -10.25 -14.29
N THR A 394 15.31 -10.97 -14.66
CA THR A 394 16.69 -10.50 -14.50
C THR A 394 17.28 -10.14 -15.86
N ILE A 395 17.84 -8.94 -15.98
CA ILE A 395 18.46 -8.43 -17.21
C ILE A 395 19.87 -7.95 -16.87
N GLY A 396 20.89 -8.58 -17.45
CA GLY A 396 22.27 -8.32 -17.05
C GLY A 396 23.29 -8.35 -18.18
N THR A 397 24.04 -7.25 -18.35
CA THR A 397 25.13 -7.15 -19.34
C THR A 397 26.40 -6.62 -18.66
N GLY A 398 27.59 -6.98 -19.16
CA GLY A 398 28.86 -6.55 -18.55
C GLY A 398 29.25 -5.08 -18.84
N ASP A 399 28.95 -4.59 -20.04
CA ASP A 399 29.46 -3.31 -20.57
C ASP A 399 28.39 -2.47 -21.30
N GLY A 400 27.15 -2.96 -21.36
CA GLY A 400 26.06 -2.37 -22.13
C GLY A 400 24.95 -1.70 -21.32
N VAL A 401 23.85 -1.42 -22.02
CA VAL A 401 22.56 -1.05 -21.43
C VAL A 401 21.77 -2.32 -21.18
N ALA A 402 21.28 -2.56 -19.96
CA ALA A 402 20.48 -3.74 -19.66
C ALA A 402 19.09 -3.64 -20.32
N MET A 403 18.37 -2.53 -20.07
CA MET A 403 17.08 -2.25 -20.70
C MET A 403 17.09 -0.90 -21.44
N ASP A 404 16.89 -0.92 -22.76
CA ASP A 404 16.79 0.28 -23.62
C ASP A 404 15.36 0.41 -24.16
N ALA A 405 14.62 1.41 -23.67
CA ALA A 405 13.23 1.66 -24.03
C ALA A 405 13.06 2.98 -24.77
N ARG A 406 12.51 2.91 -25.99
CA ARG A 406 12.29 4.06 -26.88
C ARG A 406 10.84 4.14 -27.33
N ARG A 407 10.17 5.27 -27.09
CA ARG A 407 8.73 5.46 -27.36
C ARG A 407 7.88 4.31 -26.81
N SER A 408 8.22 3.80 -25.64
CA SER A 408 7.70 2.54 -25.13
C SER A 408 7.12 2.70 -23.72
N LYS A 409 6.21 1.78 -23.36
CA LYS A 409 5.65 1.69 -22.00
C LYS A 409 6.02 0.36 -21.35
N VAL A 410 6.57 0.42 -20.15
CA VAL A 410 6.98 -0.78 -19.40
C VAL A 410 6.35 -0.77 -18.02
N VAL A 411 5.76 -1.89 -17.62
CA VAL A 411 5.35 -2.13 -16.23
C VAL A 411 6.16 -3.32 -15.72
N ALA A 412 7.05 -3.10 -14.77
CA ALA A 412 7.95 -4.12 -14.25
C ALA A 412 7.73 -4.35 -12.75
N THR A 413 7.79 -5.61 -12.33
CA THR A 413 7.63 -6.02 -10.93
C THR A 413 8.69 -7.05 -10.57
N GLY A 414 9.44 -6.80 -9.50
CA GLY A 414 10.47 -7.74 -9.02
C GLY A 414 11.60 -7.96 -10.03
N VAL A 415 12.01 -6.90 -10.74
CA VAL A 415 13.06 -7.01 -11.76
C VAL A 415 14.45 -6.68 -11.21
N THR A 416 15.48 -7.35 -11.72
CA THR A 416 16.88 -7.03 -11.45
C THR A 416 17.56 -6.61 -12.74
N LEU A 417 18.16 -5.42 -12.76
CA LEU A 417 18.75 -4.81 -13.95
C LEU A 417 20.21 -4.46 -13.65
N SER A 418 21.15 -5.02 -14.40
CA SER A 418 22.58 -4.78 -14.20
C SER A 418 23.32 -4.47 -15.50
N GLY A 419 24.14 -3.41 -15.51
CA GLY A 419 24.95 -3.08 -16.67
C GLY A 419 25.83 -1.86 -16.48
N ARG A 420 26.46 -1.39 -17.56
CA ARG A 420 27.09 -0.06 -17.54
C ARG A 420 26.04 1.02 -17.30
N VAL A 421 24.90 0.87 -17.99
CA VAL A 421 23.65 1.59 -17.72
C VAL A 421 22.55 0.57 -17.43
N ALA A 422 21.88 0.68 -16.28
CA ALA A 422 20.81 -0.28 -15.96
C ALA A 422 19.54 -0.02 -16.80
N VAL A 423 19.13 1.25 -16.93
CA VAL A 423 17.96 1.64 -17.73
C VAL A 423 18.28 2.85 -18.60
N ARG A 424 18.00 2.75 -19.90
CA ARG A 424 17.92 3.89 -20.80
C ARG A 424 16.47 4.11 -21.24
N ALA A 425 16.00 5.35 -21.10
CA ALA A 425 14.65 5.75 -21.48
C ALA A 425 14.68 6.93 -22.47
N ASP A 426 13.95 6.79 -23.56
CA ASP A 426 13.77 7.79 -24.61
C ASP A 426 12.28 7.90 -24.96
N ALA A 427 11.67 9.07 -24.74
CA ALA A 427 10.23 9.32 -24.92
C ALA A 427 9.33 8.20 -24.36
N SER A 428 9.70 7.66 -23.19
CA SER A 428 9.12 6.43 -22.63
C SER A 428 8.51 6.62 -21.24
N THR A 429 7.65 5.69 -20.84
CA THR A 429 7.07 5.63 -19.49
C THR A 429 7.34 4.27 -18.86
N LEU A 430 8.02 4.25 -17.72
CA LEU A 430 8.42 3.03 -17.03
C LEU A 430 7.83 3.05 -15.60
N ASP A 431 7.12 2.01 -15.21
CA ASP A 431 6.64 1.79 -13.85
C ASP A 431 7.36 0.57 -13.27
N LEU A 432 8.34 0.82 -12.40
CA LEU A 432 9.27 -0.15 -11.84
C LEU A 432 8.95 -0.34 -10.35
N ALA A 433 8.32 -1.46 -10.01
CA ALA A 433 8.05 -1.86 -8.63
C ALA A 433 9.01 -2.96 -8.21
N ALA A 434 9.52 -2.87 -6.98
CA ALA A 434 10.46 -3.86 -6.43
C ALA A 434 11.70 -4.08 -7.32
N ALA A 435 12.12 -3.05 -8.06
CA ALA A 435 13.27 -3.16 -8.96
C ALA A 435 14.59 -3.05 -8.21
N ARG A 436 15.60 -3.81 -8.65
CA ARG A 436 17.00 -3.67 -8.21
C ARG A 436 17.85 -3.25 -9.40
N LEU A 437 18.41 -2.06 -9.36
CA LEU A 437 19.30 -1.55 -10.39
C LEU A 437 20.72 -1.55 -9.86
N SER A 438 21.65 -2.14 -10.59
CA SER A 438 23.08 -2.07 -10.29
C SER A 438 23.82 -1.61 -11.53
N ALA A 439 24.54 -0.48 -11.46
CA ALA A 439 25.23 0.04 -12.62
C ALA A 439 26.63 0.57 -12.33
N SER A 440 27.55 0.38 -13.27
CA SER A 440 28.92 0.88 -13.15
C SER A 440 29.04 2.37 -13.49
N GLU A 441 28.16 2.91 -14.35
CA GLU A 441 28.16 4.33 -14.72
C GLU A 441 26.87 5.06 -14.31
N ARG A 442 25.70 4.58 -14.75
CA ARG A 442 24.40 5.23 -14.45
C ARG A 442 23.29 4.22 -14.19
N GLY A 443 22.53 4.42 -13.13
CA GLY A 443 21.31 3.65 -12.89
C GLY A 443 20.26 3.96 -13.96
N VAL A 444 20.09 5.25 -14.27
CA VAL A 444 19.07 5.72 -15.22
C VAL A 444 19.65 6.76 -16.17
N GLU A 445 19.53 6.50 -17.47
CA GLU A 445 19.86 7.44 -18.54
C GLU A 445 18.58 7.88 -19.26
N VAL A 446 18.29 9.19 -19.25
CA VAL A 446 17.14 9.77 -19.95
C VAL A 446 17.63 10.57 -21.15
N VAL A 447 17.24 10.18 -22.37
CA VAL A 447 17.66 10.82 -23.62
C VAL A 447 16.74 11.99 -23.98
N THR A 448 15.44 11.73 -24.05
CA THR A 448 14.38 12.73 -24.20
C THR A 448 13.36 12.57 -23.06
N PRO A 449 12.53 13.59 -22.77
CA PRO A 449 11.63 13.57 -21.62
C PRO A 449 10.87 12.25 -21.48
N SER A 450 11.15 11.54 -20.39
CA SER A 450 10.61 10.23 -20.05
C SER A 450 10.22 10.21 -18.58
N TRP A 451 9.22 9.42 -18.23
CA TRP A 451 8.71 9.31 -16.86
C TRP A 451 9.01 7.92 -16.31
N ILE A 452 9.71 7.86 -15.18
CA ILE A 452 10.05 6.59 -14.53
C ILE A 452 9.54 6.65 -13.09
N TYR A 453 8.71 5.69 -12.72
CA TYR A 453 8.16 5.55 -11.38
C TYR A 453 8.86 4.39 -10.69
N PHE A 454 9.47 4.66 -9.55
CA PHE A 454 10.04 3.64 -8.68
C PHE A 454 9.12 3.44 -7.48
N SER A 455 8.75 2.19 -7.21
CA SER A 455 8.06 1.78 -5.98
C SER A 455 8.92 0.78 -5.24
N ILE A 456 9.28 1.06 -3.98
CA ILE A 456 10.04 0.16 -3.09
C ILE A 456 11.28 -0.48 -3.75
N SER A 457 11.92 0.28 -4.63
CA SER A 457 13.04 -0.17 -5.46
C SER A 457 14.38 0.18 -4.81
N GLN A 458 15.46 -0.38 -5.32
CA GLN A 458 16.82 -0.09 -4.88
C GLN A 458 17.70 0.19 -6.08
N ILE A 459 18.50 1.25 -6.00
CA ILE A 459 19.45 1.63 -7.04
C ILE A 459 20.83 1.72 -6.42
N GLU A 460 21.78 1.02 -7.02
CA GLU A 460 23.20 1.02 -6.67
C GLU A 460 24.00 1.45 -7.90
N ALA A 461 24.16 2.76 -8.06
CA ALA A 461 24.90 3.36 -9.17
C ALA A 461 25.61 4.66 -8.74
N PRO A 462 26.61 5.16 -9.51
CA PRO A 462 27.28 6.42 -9.18
C PRO A 462 26.36 7.64 -9.07
N ASP A 463 25.28 7.70 -9.85
CA ASP A 463 24.31 8.79 -9.91
C ASP A 463 23.19 8.70 -8.84
N HIS A 464 22.93 7.52 -8.30
CA HIS A 464 21.97 7.31 -7.23
C HIS A 464 22.31 6.05 -6.41
N ARG A 465 22.31 6.17 -5.08
CA ARG A 465 22.50 5.05 -4.15
C ARG A 465 21.40 5.04 -3.10
N GLY A 466 20.73 3.90 -2.96
CA GLY A 466 19.76 3.65 -1.90
C GLY A 466 18.36 3.28 -2.42
N SER A 467 17.38 3.41 -1.52
CA SER A 467 15.97 3.13 -1.81
C SER A 467 15.38 4.18 -2.74
N ALA A 468 14.56 3.74 -3.69
CA ALA A 468 13.82 4.58 -4.61
C ALA A 468 12.32 4.32 -4.49
N HIS A 469 11.59 5.30 -3.96
CA HIS A 469 10.13 5.40 -3.98
C HIS A 469 9.76 6.81 -4.47
N LEU A 470 9.85 7.03 -5.79
CA LEU A 470 9.81 8.37 -6.39
C LEU A 470 9.41 8.32 -7.87
N ALA A 471 9.02 9.47 -8.41
CA ALA A 471 8.94 9.72 -9.84
C ALA A 471 10.21 10.43 -10.34
N TRP A 472 10.69 10.04 -11.52
CA TRP A 472 11.90 10.54 -12.17
C TRP A 472 11.59 11.10 -13.58
N PRO A 473 12.20 12.23 -13.98
CA PRO A 473 13.07 13.09 -13.18
C PRO A 473 12.32 13.68 -11.97
N THR A 474 13.01 13.82 -10.84
CA THR A 474 12.41 14.39 -9.63
C THR A 474 11.95 15.81 -9.93
N ILE A 475 10.67 16.11 -9.74
CA ILE A 475 10.13 17.48 -9.90
C ILE A 475 10.93 18.40 -8.96
N PRO A 476 11.62 19.44 -9.48
CA PRO A 476 12.39 20.36 -8.64
C PRO A 476 11.51 20.97 -7.55
N SER A 477 12.03 21.04 -6.33
CA SER A 477 11.36 21.82 -5.29
C SER A 477 11.56 23.31 -5.59
N PRO A 478 10.54 24.18 -5.46
CA PRO A 478 10.82 25.61 -5.36
C PRO A 478 11.74 25.84 -4.15
N PRO A 479 12.70 26.78 -4.22
CA PRO A 479 13.58 27.11 -3.11
C PRO A 479 12.77 27.54 -1.88
N PRO A 480 13.32 27.35 -0.67
CA PRO A 480 12.63 27.57 0.61
C PRO A 480 12.06 28.97 0.78
#